data_AF-A0A9D5HA14-F1
#
_entry.id   AF-A0A9D5HA14-F1
#
_cell.length_a   1.000
_cell.length_b   1.000
_cell.length_c   1.000
_cell.angle_alpha   90.00
_cell.angle_beta   90.00
_cell.angle_gamma   90.00
#
_symmetry.space_group_name_H-M   'P 1'
#
loop_
_entity.id
_entity.type
_entity.pdbx_description
1 polymer ?
#
loop_
_entity_poly.entity_id
_entity_poly.type
_entity_poly.pdbx_seq_one_letter_code
_entity_poly.pdbx_strand_id
1 'polypeptide(L)'
;MKTIRSSQTMDILKGVKVRVKAKLIEVEGPRGKLTRNFKHLNLDFELIDGGRKLKVDAWFGSRKTMAAIRTTLSHVKNLITVMQSLSITNSSSTIVIRNFLGEKKSGVQSSEAPPSLITMKPSPSPLLLLLLFLLVSISAINAASPTDFIRASCGATRYPALCIQCLSSYAPTVHRNPRQLAHAALSVSADRARAASSFVSRLSSSASKPLTPREAGAVKDCIETMADSVDRLRSSMKEMAHMGRAGSQDFGWHLSNVQTWVSAALTDESTCLDGLHQRRNGDDAGVRAAIRKKVVDVAHVTSNALALVNKIH
;
A
#
# COMPACT_ATOMS: atom_id res chain seq x y z
N MET A 1 15.75 -3.71 27.58
CA MET A 1 16.57 -2.48 27.73
C MET A 1 15.88 -1.38 26.92
N LYS A 2 15.41 -0.30 27.56
CA LYS A 2 14.77 0.82 26.84
C LYS A 2 15.88 1.71 26.29
N THR A 3 15.92 1.90 24.97
CA THR A 3 16.92 2.77 24.33
C THR A 3 16.55 4.22 24.62
N ILE A 4 17.42 4.96 25.30
CA ILE A 4 17.13 6.34 25.74
C ILE A 4 16.94 7.27 24.54
N ARG A 5 17.68 7.05 23.46
CA ARG A 5 17.56 7.81 22.22
C ARG A 5 17.76 6.91 21.01
N SER A 6 16.78 6.89 20.12
CA SER A 6 16.86 6.25 18.82
C SER A 6 16.96 7.33 17.74
N SER A 7 17.93 7.23 16.84
CA SER A 7 18.23 8.27 15.85
C SER A 7 18.47 7.65 14.48
N GLN A 8 18.00 8.30 13.42
CA GLN A 8 18.32 7.94 12.06
C GLN A 8 18.43 9.20 11.19
N THR A 9 19.32 9.15 10.21
CA THR A 9 19.61 10.28 9.32
C THR A 9 19.32 9.93 7.86
N MET A 10 19.05 10.95 7.06
CA MET A 10 18.86 10.84 5.62
C MET A 10 19.52 12.02 4.92
N ASP A 11 20.16 11.76 3.79
CA ASP A 11 20.77 12.79 2.96
C ASP A 11 19.73 13.56 2.14
N ILE A 12 19.88 14.87 2.06
CA ILE A 12 19.09 15.78 1.24
C ILE A 12 19.84 16.02 -0.06
N LEU A 13 19.18 15.75 -1.18
CA LEU A 13 19.78 15.82 -2.51
C LEU A 13 19.97 17.30 -2.96
N LYS A 14 20.99 17.55 -3.79
CA LYS A 14 21.30 18.91 -4.29
C LYS A 14 20.12 19.49 -5.09
N GLY A 15 19.82 20.77 -4.88
CA GLY A 15 18.71 21.48 -5.54
C GLY A 15 17.36 21.41 -4.82
N VAL A 16 17.31 20.85 -3.61
CA VAL A 16 16.12 20.82 -2.76
C VAL A 16 16.44 21.44 -1.40
N LYS A 17 15.60 22.37 -0.95
CA LYS A 17 15.71 23.06 0.35
C LYS A 17 14.67 22.49 1.30
N VAL A 18 15.10 21.95 2.44
CA VAL A 18 14.20 21.45 3.50
C VAL A 18 14.17 22.46 4.65
N ARG A 19 12.97 22.74 5.18
CA ARG A 19 12.74 23.55 6.38
C ARG A 19 11.94 22.74 7.39
N VAL A 20 12.29 22.86 8.66
CA VAL A 20 11.60 22.21 9.78
C VAL A 20 11.07 23.29 10.72
N LYS A 21 9.75 23.31 10.94
CA LYS A 21 9.08 24.22 11.90
C LYS A 21 8.11 23.43 12.76
N ALA A 22 8.38 23.28 14.07
CA ALA A 22 7.46 22.63 15.01
C ALA A 22 6.90 21.27 14.51
N LYS A 23 7.78 20.36 14.07
CA LYS A 23 7.45 19.04 13.48
C LYS A 23 6.68 19.06 12.16
N LEU A 24 6.55 20.23 11.54
CA LEU A 24 6.09 20.38 10.17
C LEU A 24 7.32 20.54 9.26
N ILE A 25 7.43 19.63 8.29
CA ILE A 25 8.52 19.58 7.33
C ILE A 25 8.03 20.16 6.03
N GLU A 26 8.79 21.10 5.51
CA GLU A 26 8.54 21.79 4.27
C GLU A 26 9.71 21.52 3.33
N VAL A 27 9.40 21.03 2.12
CA VAL A 27 10.36 20.67 1.09
C VAL A 27 10.09 21.57 -0.10
N GLU A 28 11.09 22.35 -0.48
CA GLU A 28 11.05 23.28 -1.61
C GLU A 28 12.04 22.82 -2.67
N GLY A 29 11.57 22.72 -3.91
CA GLY A 29 12.38 22.33 -5.06
C GLY A 29 11.87 22.98 -6.35
N PRO A 30 12.35 22.54 -7.52
CA PRO A 30 12.03 23.17 -8.81
C PRO A 30 10.54 23.10 -9.19
N ARG A 31 9.77 22.20 -8.57
CA ARG A 31 8.32 22.03 -8.81
C ARG A 31 7.44 22.78 -7.80
N GLY A 32 8.03 23.61 -6.96
CA GLY A 32 7.32 24.35 -5.91
C GLY A 32 7.59 23.80 -4.52
N LYS A 33 6.60 23.90 -3.64
CA LYS A 33 6.74 23.68 -2.21
C LYS A 33 5.71 22.67 -1.71
N LEU A 34 6.19 21.60 -1.07
CA LEU A 34 5.36 20.62 -0.38
C LEU A 34 5.56 20.70 1.12
N THR A 35 4.49 20.44 1.87
CA THR A 35 4.52 20.49 3.33
C THR A 35 3.88 19.25 3.92
N ARG A 36 4.46 18.71 5.00
CA ARG A 36 3.94 17.53 5.71
C ARG A 36 4.04 17.73 7.21
N ASN A 37 2.95 17.43 7.91
CA ASN A 37 2.82 17.65 9.35
C ASN A 37 3.03 16.33 10.13
N PHE A 38 4.01 16.32 11.03
CA PHE A 38 4.33 15.18 11.92
C PHE A 38 4.08 15.49 13.41
N LYS A 39 3.29 16.52 13.74
CA LYS A 39 2.93 16.87 15.14
C LYS A 39 2.27 15.72 15.90
N HIS A 40 1.62 14.80 15.20
CA HIS A 40 1.00 13.61 15.76
C HIS A 40 2.02 12.54 16.22
N LEU A 41 3.31 12.73 15.93
CA LEU A 41 4.38 11.81 16.31
C LEU A 41 5.27 12.44 17.39
N ASN A 42 5.64 11.64 18.39
CA ASN A 42 6.63 12.02 19.38
C ASN A 42 8.06 11.84 18.83
N LEU A 43 8.38 12.59 17.77
CA LEU A 43 9.69 12.62 17.11
C LEU A 43 10.22 14.05 17.11
N ASP A 44 11.54 14.17 17.18
CA ASP A 44 12.27 15.42 17.02
C ASP A 44 13.01 15.43 15.69
N PHE A 45 13.09 16.61 15.09
CA PHE A 45 13.59 16.81 13.73
C PHE A 45 14.68 17.86 13.75
N GLU A 46 15.81 17.54 13.15
CA GLU A 46 16.99 18.40 13.16
C GLU A 46 17.65 18.38 11.79
N LEU A 47 18.00 19.56 11.27
CA LEU A 47 18.83 19.69 10.07
C LEU A 47 20.28 19.76 10.52
N ILE A 48 21.07 18.75 10.14
CA ILE A 48 22.50 18.67 10.45
C ILE A 48 23.33 18.87 9.18
N ASP A 49 24.65 19.03 9.35
CA ASP A 49 25.60 19.24 8.24
C ASP A 49 25.20 20.42 7.33
N GLY A 50 24.89 21.56 7.94
CA GLY A 50 24.51 22.78 7.22
C GLY A 50 23.20 22.68 6.43
N GLY A 51 22.33 21.72 6.78
CA GLY A 51 21.07 21.48 6.08
C GLY A 51 21.15 20.45 4.95
N ARG A 52 22.27 19.72 4.83
CA ARG A 52 22.43 18.64 3.85
C ARG A 52 21.90 17.29 4.34
N LYS A 53 21.66 17.12 5.64
CA LYS A 53 21.07 15.89 6.18
C LYS A 53 19.93 16.22 7.14
N LEU A 54 18.86 15.43 7.05
CA LEU A 54 17.78 15.45 8.02
C LEU A 54 18.01 14.33 9.03
N LYS A 55 18.08 14.70 10.30
CA LYS A 55 18.13 13.79 11.45
C LYS A 55 16.77 13.74 12.12
N VAL A 56 16.33 12.52 12.43
CA VAL A 56 15.08 12.26 13.15
C VAL A 56 15.42 11.49 14.41
N ASP A 57 15.08 12.07 15.55
CA ASP A 57 15.34 11.53 16.87
C ASP A 57 14.04 11.15 17.56
N ALA A 58 14.13 10.15 18.42
CA ALA A 58 13.07 9.81 19.32
C ALA A 58 13.61 9.42 20.68
N TRP A 59 13.07 10.07 21.71
CA TRP A 59 13.43 9.86 23.10
C TRP A 59 12.62 8.72 23.70
N PHE A 60 13.28 7.88 24.50
CA PHE A 60 12.70 6.68 25.12
C PHE A 60 12.14 5.68 24.09
N GLY A 61 12.98 5.34 23.11
CA GLY A 61 12.62 4.50 21.97
C GLY A 61 12.26 3.06 22.35
N SER A 62 11.04 2.66 21.98
CA SER A 62 10.63 1.26 21.81
C SER A 62 10.84 0.84 20.34
N ARG A 63 10.62 -0.44 20.00
CA ARG A 63 10.64 -0.88 18.58
C ARG A 63 9.69 -0.07 17.69
N LYS A 64 8.53 0.32 18.22
CA LYS A 64 7.52 1.18 17.57
C LYS A 64 8.10 2.55 17.18
N THR A 65 8.98 3.07 18.02
CA THR A 65 9.61 4.37 17.81
C THR A 65 10.60 4.35 16.65
N MET A 66 11.34 3.23 16.47
CA MET A 66 12.20 3.03 15.29
C MET A 66 11.40 2.91 13.99
N ALA A 67 10.24 2.25 14.02
CA ALA A 67 9.34 2.19 12.88
C ALA A 67 8.79 3.58 12.50
N ALA A 68 8.43 4.40 13.50
CA ALA A 68 8.00 5.78 13.29
C ALA A 68 9.11 6.64 12.65
N ILE A 69 10.36 6.49 13.09
CA ILE A 69 11.54 7.16 12.48
C ILE A 69 11.68 6.77 11.00
N ARG A 70 11.69 5.46 10.69
CA ARG A 70 11.83 4.97 9.31
C ARG A 70 10.69 5.41 8.40
N THR A 71 9.46 5.37 8.91
CA THR A 71 8.26 5.80 8.19
C THR A 71 8.36 7.29 7.84
N THR A 72 8.75 8.09 8.83
CA THR A 72 8.92 9.53 8.68
C THR A 72 10.01 9.88 7.67
N LEU A 73 11.18 9.22 7.75
CA LEU A 73 12.24 9.40 6.76
C LEU A 73 11.78 9.02 5.36
N SER A 74 10.99 7.95 5.21
CA SER A 74 10.42 7.55 3.93
C SER A 74 9.44 8.60 3.38
N HIS A 75 8.62 9.23 4.23
CA HIS A 75 7.75 10.34 3.82
C HIS A 75 8.55 11.52 3.28
N VAL A 76 9.58 11.94 4.01
CA VAL A 76 10.40 13.08 3.56
C VAL A 76 11.16 12.73 2.29
N LYS A 77 11.68 11.50 2.17
CA LYS A 77 12.32 11.01 0.95
C LYS A 77 11.38 11.08 -0.26
N ASN A 78 10.12 10.68 -0.08
CA ASN A 78 9.13 10.72 -1.15
C ASN A 78 8.82 12.18 -1.55
N LEU A 79 8.72 13.11 -0.60
CA LEU A 79 8.55 14.54 -0.92
C LEU A 79 9.72 15.08 -1.75
N ILE A 80 10.95 14.77 -1.35
CA ILE A 80 12.17 15.17 -2.08
C ILE A 80 12.17 14.58 -3.49
N THR A 81 11.84 13.28 -3.61
CA THR A 81 11.82 12.57 -4.90
C THR A 81 10.80 13.17 -5.86
N VAL A 82 9.59 13.49 -5.38
CA VAL A 82 8.53 14.13 -6.19
C VAL A 82 8.97 15.49 -6.71
N MET A 83 9.76 16.24 -5.92
CA MET A 83 10.29 17.55 -6.32
C MET A 83 11.46 17.47 -7.31
N GLN A 84 12.08 16.30 -7.54
CA GLN A 84 13.31 16.16 -8.34
C GLN A 84 13.16 15.50 -9.72
N SER A 85 11.96 15.12 -10.16
CA SER A 85 11.80 14.48 -11.47
C SER A 85 12.00 15.46 -12.66
N LEU A 86 13.17 15.36 -13.30
CA LEU A 86 13.58 15.75 -14.66
C LEU A 86 13.54 17.25 -15.04
N SER A 87 14.72 17.89 -14.99
CA SER A 87 15.04 19.01 -15.88
C SER A 87 15.16 18.48 -17.31
N ILE A 88 14.18 18.76 -18.16
CA ILE A 88 14.36 18.64 -19.61
C ILE A 88 15.20 19.84 -20.04
N THR A 89 16.50 19.64 -20.21
CA THR A 89 17.31 20.58 -21.00
C THR A 89 17.00 20.30 -22.47
N ASN A 90 16.30 21.25 -23.09
CA ASN A 90 15.97 21.23 -24.49
C ASN A 90 17.26 21.42 -25.32
N SER A 91 17.72 20.35 -25.94
CA SER A 91 18.61 20.42 -27.10
C SER A 91 18.21 19.30 -28.07
N SER A 92 17.53 19.71 -29.14
CA SER A 92 17.20 18.95 -30.36
C SER A 92 16.35 17.68 -30.22
N SER A 93 15.05 17.85 -30.47
CA SER A 93 14.19 16.99 -31.31
C SER A 93 14.28 15.46 -31.18
N THR A 94 14.07 14.91 -29.97
CA THR A 94 13.43 13.58 -29.83
C THR A 94 12.78 13.41 -28.45
N ILE A 95 11.46 13.18 -28.39
CA ILE A 95 10.77 12.82 -27.15
C ILE A 95 10.94 11.30 -26.96
N VAL A 96 11.72 10.91 -25.95
CA VAL A 96 11.87 9.50 -25.55
C VAL A 96 11.11 9.27 -24.25
N ILE A 97 9.94 8.63 -24.33
CA ILE A 97 9.24 8.10 -23.16
C ILE A 97 9.93 6.80 -22.76
N ARG A 98 10.58 6.77 -21.59
CA ARG A 98 11.08 5.51 -20.99
C ARG A 98 10.17 5.10 -19.84
N ASN A 99 9.60 3.90 -19.97
CA ASN A 99 8.90 3.21 -18.89
C ASN A 99 9.87 2.87 -17.76
N PHE A 100 9.39 2.90 -16.50
CA PHE A 100 10.18 2.79 -15.28
C PHE A 100 10.64 1.36 -14.95
N LEU A 101 10.39 0.41 -15.83
CA LEU A 101 10.89 -0.96 -15.74
C LEU A 101 11.49 -1.31 -17.11
N GLY A 102 12.80 -1.45 -17.13
CA GLY A 102 13.56 -1.80 -18.32
C GLY A 102 13.27 -3.23 -18.74
N GLU A 103 12.34 -3.40 -19.67
CA GLU A 103 12.30 -4.57 -20.54
C GLU A 103 12.16 -4.09 -22.00
N LYS A 104 13.17 -4.43 -22.81
CA LYS A 104 13.11 -4.33 -24.27
C LYS A 104 12.13 -5.38 -24.78
N LYS A 105 11.16 -4.98 -25.59
CA LYS A 105 10.60 -5.86 -26.62
C LYS A 105 10.72 -5.19 -27.98
N SER A 106 11.36 -5.93 -28.87
CA SER A 106 11.64 -5.65 -30.28
C SER A 106 10.35 -5.57 -31.11
N GLY A 107 10.47 -4.87 -32.24
CA GLY A 107 9.37 -4.36 -33.04
C GLY A 107 8.47 -5.40 -33.71
N VAL A 108 7.33 -4.90 -34.17
CA VAL A 108 6.51 -5.54 -35.18
C VAL A 108 6.47 -4.60 -36.38
N GLN A 109 6.96 -5.15 -37.48
CA GLN A 109 7.12 -4.54 -38.79
C GLN A 109 5.81 -4.72 -39.55
N SER A 110 5.29 -3.65 -40.14
CA SER A 110 4.17 -3.70 -41.07
C SER A 110 4.62 -4.44 -42.32
N SER A 111 3.95 -5.54 -42.67
CA SER A 111 4.10 -6.23 -43.95
C SER A 111 2.76 -6.15 -44.67
N GLU A 112 2.72 -5.39 -45.76
CA GLU A 112 1.69 -5.53 -46.80
C GLU A 112 1.88 -6.87 -47.53
N ALA A 113 0.78 -7.50 -47.92
CA ALA A 113 0.73 -8.66 -48.80
C ALA A 113 -0.24 -8.35 -49.97
N PRO A 114 -0.03 -8.94 -51.17
CA PRO A 114 -0.69 -8.51 -52.40
C PRO A 114 -2.11 -9.09 -52.55
N PRO A 115 -2.96 -8.53 -53.43
CA PRO A 115 -4.32 -8.98 -53.59
C PRO A 115 -4.40 -10.24 -54.46
N SER A 116 -5.07 -11.27 -53.97
CA SER A 116 -5.54 -12.40 -54.80
C SER A 116 -7.07 -12.44 -54.79
N LEU A 117 -7.62 -12.59 -56.00
CA LEU A 117 -9.05 -12.63 -56.37
C LEU A 117 -9.95 -13.32 -55.33
N ILE A 118 -10.97 -12.60 -54.85
CA ILE A 118 -12.14 -13.18 -54.19
C ILE A 118 -13.30 -13.15 -55.19
N THR A 119 -13.74 -14.34 -55.59
CA THR A 119 -14.98 -14.58 -56.31
C THR A 119 -16.17 -14.11 -55.47
N MET A 120 -17.00 -13.23 -56.01
CA MET A 120 -18.22 -12.72 -55.37
C MET A 120 -19.25 -13.84 -55.16
N LYS A 121 -19.57 -14.15 -53.90
CA LYS A 121 -20.83 -14.81 -53.52
C LYS A 121 -21.87 -13.73 -53.17
N PRO A 122 -23.17 -13.97 -53.41
CA PRO A 122 -24.18 -12.93 -53.26
C PRO A 122 -24.29 -12.50 -51.80
N SER A 123 -24.28 -11.19 -51.58
CA SER A 123 -24.39 -10.57 -50.27
C SER A 123 -25.79 -10.80 -49.68
N PRO A 124 -25.92 -11.15 -48.39
CA PRO A 124 -27.18 -11.03 -47.70
C PRO A 124 -27.55 -9.54 -47.61
N SER A 125 -28.85 -9.24 -47.63
CA SER A 125 -29.36 -7.87 -47.65
C SER A 125 -28.76 -7.02 -46.51
N PRO A 126 -28.46 -5.73 -46.74
CA PRO A 126 -27.85 -4.85 -45.74
C PRO A 126 -28.71 -4.71 -44.48
N LEU A 127 -30.03 -4.90 -44.61
CA LEU A 127 -30.99 -4.98 -43.49
C LEU A 127 -30.73 -6.17 -42.58
N LEU A 128 -30.38 -7.34 -43.12
CA LEU A 128 -30.12 -8.55 -42.33
C LEU A 128 -28.81 -8.43 -41.54
N LEU A 129 -27.78 -7.84 -42.16
CA LEU A 129 -26.51 -7.50 -41.49
C LEU A 129 -26.70 -6.46 -40.40
N LEU A 130 -27.53 -5.43 -40.64
CA LEU A 130 -27.85 -4.41 -39.63
C LEU A 130 -28.67 -4.98 -38.47
N LEU A 131 -29.62 -5.87 -38.75
CA LEU A 131 -30.41 -6.60 -37.74
C LEU A 131 -29.54 -7.56 -36.94
N LEU A 132 -28.62 -8.29 -37.58
CA LEU A 132 -27.63 -9.14 -36.90
C LEU A 132 -26.68 -8.31 -36.04
N PHE A 133 -26.21 -7.15 -36.51
CA PHE A 133 -25.40 -6.23 -35.70
C PHE A 133 -26.16 -5.63 -34.52
N LEU A 134 -27.44 -5.29 -34.69
CA LEU A 134 -28.31 -4.81 -33.62
C LEU A 134 -28.60 -5.91 -32.58
N LEU A 135 -28.83 -7.16 -33.01
CA LEU A 135 -29.05 -8.32 -32.13
C LEU A 135 -27.77 -8.75 -31.39
N VAL A 136 -26.61 -8.69 -32.04
CA VAL A 136 -25.29 -8.96 -31.42
C VAL A 136 -24.92 -7.85 -30.41
N SER A 137 -25.31 -6.60 -30.67
CA SER A 137 -25.09 -5.48 -29.74
C SER A 137 -25.95 -5.57 -28.47
N ILE A 138 -27.15 -6.16 -28.55
CA ILE A 138 -28.02 -6.40 -27.38
C ILE A 138 -27.48 -7.52 -26.48
N SER A 139 -26.71 -8.46 -27.04
CA SER A 139 -26.22 -9.65 -26.33
C SER A 139 -24.89 -9.44 -25.58
N ALA A 140 -24.24 -8.28 -25.72
CA ALA A 140 -22.92 -8.01 -25.15
C ALA A 140 -22.90 -6.97 -24.02
N ILE A 141 -24.04 -6.70 -23.39
CA ILE A 141 -24.08 -5.99 -22.10
C ILE A 141 -24.15 -7.04 -20.98
N ASN A 142 -23.10 -7.86 -20.84
CA ASN A 142 -22.86 -8.50 -19.56
C ASN A 142 -22.56 -7.36 -18.58
N ALA A 143 -23.56 -6.91 -17.84
CA ALA A 143 -23.35 -6.06 -16.68
C ALA A 143 -22.54 -6.88 -15.65
N ALA A 144 -21.20 -6.92 -15.81
CA ALA A 144 -20.28 -7.75 -15.04
C ALA A 144 -20.64 -7.72 -13.56
N SER A 145 -21.07 -8.83 -12.97
CA SER A 145 -21.67 -8.85 -11.63
C SER A 145 -20.79 -8.11 -10.60
N PRO A 146 -21.33 -7.58 -9.49
CA PRO A 146 -20.50 -7.00 -8.41
C PRO A 146 -19.38 -7.95 -7.95
N THR A 147 -19.61 -9.26 -8.06
CA THR A 147 -18.62 -10.32 -7.83
C THR A 147 -17.53 -10.35 -8.92
N ASP A 148 -17.87 -10.15 -10.19
CA ASP A 148 -16.88 -10.02 -11.28
C ASP A 148 -16.01 -8.78 -11.11
N PHE A 149 -16.58 -7.67 -10.63
CA PHE A 149 -15.82 -6.47 -10.27
C PHE A 149 -14.79 -6.75 -9.16
N ILE A 150 -15.18 -7.49 -8.13
CA ILE A 150 -14.24 -7.90 -7.07
C ILE A 150 -13.16 -8.81 -7.64
N ARG A 151 -13.51 -9.80 -8.46
CA ARG A 151 -12.55 -10.71 -9.10
C ARG A 151 -11.52 -9.95 -9.94
N ALA A 152 -11.98 -9.02 -10.77
CA ALA A 152 -11.12 -8.18 -11.59
C ALA A 152 -10.20 -7.30 -10.74
N SER A 153 -10.75 -6.65 -9.71
CA SER A 153 -9.98 -5.77 -8.81
C SER A 153 -8.93 -6.54 -8.00
N CYS A 154 -9.30 -7.72 -7.50
CA CYS A 154 -8.40 -8.62 -6.78
C CYS A 154 -7.32 -9.26 -7.68
N GLY A 155 -7.55 -9.35 -9.00
CA GLY A 155 -6.58 -9.89 -9.96
C GLY A 155 -5.25 -9.13 -10.00
N ALA A 156 -5.26 -7.84 -9.62
CA ALA A 156 -4.07 -7.00 -9.56
C ALA A 156 -3.37 -7.01 -8.18
N THR A 157 -3.85 -7.80 -7.21
CA THR A 157 -3.27 -7.84 -5.86
C THR A 157 -2.24 -8.96 -5.71
N ARG A 158 -1.42 -8.90 -4.65
CA ARG A 158 -0.38 -9.91 -4.40
C ARG A 158 -0.95 -11.28 -4.02
N TYR A 159 -2.11 -11.30 -3.36
CA TYR A 159 -2.78 -12.54 -2.94
C TYR A 159 -4.23 -12.57 -3.47
N PRO A 160 -4.45 -12.80 -4.78
CA PRO A 160 -5.78 -12.67 -5.41
C PRO A 160 -6.84 -13.60 -4.83
N ALA A 161 -6.49 -14.87 -4.59
CA ALA A 161 -7.43 -15.86 -4.04
C ALA A 161 -7.94 -15.44 -2.65
N LEU A 162 -7.04 -14.98 -1.78
CA LEU A 162 -7.38 -14.49 -0.44
C LEU A 162 -8.20 -13.19 -0.52
N CYS A 163 -7.88 -12.30 -1.45
CA CYS A 163 -8.64 -11.07 -1.69
C CYS A 163 -10.10 -11.39 -2.05
N ILE A 164 -10.31 -12.28 -3.04
CA ILE A 164 -11.63 -12.70 -3.48
C ILE A 164 -12.39 -13.37 -2.33
N GLN A 165 -11.75 -14.31 -1.63
CA GLN A 165 -12.35 -15.01 -0.49
C GLN A 165 -12.84 -14.04 0.59
N CYS A 166 -12.07 -12.98 0.87
CA CYS A 166 -12.39 -12.02 1.92
C CYS A 166 -13.44 -10.97 1.52
N LEU A 167 -13.50 -10.61 0.23
CA LEU A 167 -14.29 -9.47 -0.24
C LEU A 167 -15.59 -9.87 -0.92
N SER A 168 -15.77 -11.13 -1.32
CA SER A 168 -16.97 -11.58 -2.04
C SER A 168 -18.28 -11.33 -1.26
N SER A 169 -18.26 -11.44 0.07
CA SER A 169 -19.43 -11.12 0.91
C SER A 169 -19.80 -9.63 0.94
N TYR A 170 -18.89 -8.76 0.51
CA TYR A 170 -19.10 -7.31 0.42
C TYR A 170 -19.59 -6.89 -0.98
N ALA A 171 -19.81 -7.83 -1.90
CA ALA A 171 -20.32 -7.54 -3.25
C ALA A 171 -21.60 -6.67 -3.25
N PRO A 172 -22.59 -6.89 -2.36
CA PRO A 172 -23.79 -6.04 -2.31
C PRO A 172 -23.52 -4.62 -1.84
N THR A 173 -22.50 -4.38 -1.02
CA THR A 173 -22.22 -3.04 -0.47
C THR A 173 -21.29 -2.22 -1.34
N VAL A 174 -20.39 -2.86 -2.09
CA VAL A 174 -19.34 -2.21 -2.89
C VAL A 174 -19.88 -1.62 -4.20
N HIS A 175 -20.99 -2.12 -4.76
CA HIS A 175 -21.65 -1.57 -5.97
C HIS A 175 -20.70 -1.18 -7.14
N ARG A 176 -19.62 -1.94 -7.34
CA ARG A 176 -18.55 -1.66 -8.33
C ARG A 176 -17.76 -0.36 -8.11
N ASN A 177 -17.66 0.11 -6.86
CA ASN A 177 -16.94 1.32 -6.50
C ASN A 177 -15.55 0.98 -5.90
N PRO A 178 -14.44 1.37 -6.55
CA PRO A 178 -13.08 1.09 -6.06
C PRO A 178 -12.80 1.64 -4.66
N ARG A 179 -13.37 2.81 -4.32
CA ARG A 179 -13.24 3.40 -2.97
C ARG A 179 -13.96 2.55 -1.93
N GLN A 180 -15.17 2.09 -2.22
CA GLN A 180 -15.90 1.21 -1.29
C GLN A 180 -15.22 -0.15 -1.16
N LEU A 181 -14.65 -0.69 -2.25
CA LEU A 181 -13.89 -1.93 -2.20
C LEU A 181 -12.63 -1.81 -1.34
N ALA A 182 -11.87 -0.73 -1.52
CA ALA A 182 -10.69 -0.44 -0.71
C ALA A 182 -11.07 -0.23 0.76
N HIS A 183 -12.16 0.49 1.05
CA HIS A 183 -12.66 0.64 2.41
C HIS A 183 -13.05 -0.71 3.05
N ALA A 184 -13.75 -1.59 2.31
CA ALA A 184 -14.07 -2.95 2.77
C ALA A 184 -12.79 -3.77 3.05
N ALA A 185 -11.78 -3.68 2.18
CA ALA A 185 -10.50 -4.35 2.40
C ALA A 185 -9.74 -3.84 3.63
N LEU A 186 -9.79 -2.54 3.91
CA LEU A 186 -9.23 -1.97 5.15
C LEU A 186 -10.00 -2.45 6.39
N SER A 187 -11.32 -2.54 6.32
CA SER A 187 -12.15 -3.07 7.42
C SER A 187 -11.79 -4.52 7.72
N VAL A 188 -11.75 -5.39 6.69
CA VAL A 188 -11.35 -6.79 6.84
C VAL A 188 -9.94 -6.92 7.43
N SER A 189 -9.02 -6.07 7.00
CA SER A 189 -7.65 -6.05 7.53
C SER A 189 -7.63 -5.68 9.01
N ALA A 190 -8.39 -4.65 9.41
CA ALA A 190 -8.49 -4.23 10.82
C ALA A 190 -9.13 -5.31 11.69
N ASP A 191 -10.16 -6.00 11.18
CA ASP A 191 -10.83 -7.08 11.90
C ASP A 191 -9.91 -8.31 12.05
N ARG A 192 -9.13 -8.64 11.02
CA ARG A 192 -8.12 -9.70 11.10
C ARG A 192 -6.97 -9.35 12.05
N ALA A 193 -6.51 -8.11 12.06
CA ALA A 193 -5.49 -7.64 13.01
C ALA A 193 -6.00 -7.70 14.46
N ARG A 194 -7.23 -7.26 14.71
CA ARG A 194 -7.88 -7.41 16.03
C ARG A 194 -8.00 -8.88 16.43
N ALA A 195 -8.51 -9.72 15.53
CA ALA A 195 -8.67 -11.15 15.79
C ALA A 195 -7.31 -11.83 16.06
N ALA A 196 -6.25 -11.42 15.37
CA ALA A 196 -4.89 -11.86 15.65
C ALA A 196 -4.46 -11.44 17.06
N SER A 197 -4.58 -10.16 17.43
CA SER A 197 -4.24 -9.69 18.79
C SER A 197 -4.96 -10.48 19.90
N SER A 198 -6.28 -10.69 19.76
CA SER A 198 -7.07 -11.50 20.71
C SER A 198 -6.69 -12.99 20.70
N PHE A 199 -6.31 -13.53 19.54
CA PHE A 199 -5.81 -14.90 19.43
C PHE A 199 -4.46 -15.06 20.14
N VAL A 200 -3.52 -14.15 19.90
CA VAL A 200 -2.19 -14.16 20.54
C VAL A 200 -2.32 -14.07 22.06
N SER A 201 -3.15 -13.15 22.55
CA SER A 201 -3.41 -12.98 23.99
C SER A 201 -3.94 -14.27 24.63
N ARG A 202 -5.00 -14.87 24.05
CA ARG A 202 -5.59 -16.12 24.57
C ARG A 202 -4.63 -17.30 24.50
N LEU A 203 -3.94 -17.48 23.37
CA LEU A 203 -3.01 -18.58 23.19
C LEU A 203 -1.83 -18.48 24.17
N SER A 204 -1.38 -17.26 24.49
CA SER A 204 -0.35 -17.03 25.50
C SER A 204 -0.80 -17.41 26.91
N SER A 205 -2.07 -17.17 27.26
CA SER A 205 -2.63 -17.49 28.58
C SER A 205 -2.97 -18.97 28.74
N SER A 206 -3.31 -19.66 27.65
CA SER A 206 -3.68 -21.08 27.65
C SER A 206 -2.54 -22.02 27.24
N ALA A 207 -1.30 -21.53 27.20
CA ALA A 207 -0.14 -22.34 26.83
C ALA A 207 0.10 -23.46 27.86
N SER A 208 0.23 -24.70 27.39
CA SER A 208 0.47 -25.88 28.23
C SER A 208 1.82 -25.87 28.95
N LYS A 209 2.79 -25.13 28.41
CA LYS A 209 4.07 -24.84 29.04
C LYS A 209 4.17 -23.32 29.29
N PRO A 210 4.60 -22.88 30.48
CA PRO A 210 4.84 -21.46 30.74
C PRO A 210 5.83 -20.88 29.73
N LEU A 211 5.53 -19.69 29.21
CA LEU A 211 6.44 -18.97 28.33
C LEU A 211 7.66 -18.50 29.12
N THR A 212 8.84 -18.59 28.50
CA THR A 212 10.03 -17.94 29.06
C THR A 212 9.84 -16.41 29.07
N PRO A 213 10.55 -15.65 29.93
CA PRO A 213 10.44 -14.19 29.96
C PRO A 213 10.70 -13.52 28.60
N ARG A 214 11.60 -14.09 27.80
CA ARG A 214 11.89 -13.61 26.44
C ARG A 214 10.73 -13.86 25.48
N GLU A 215 10.08 -15.01 25.57
CA GLU A 215 8.90 -15.34 24.76
C GLU A 215 7.70 -14.51 25.17
N ALA A 216 7.45 -14.35 26.47
CA ALA A 216 6.41 -13.48 26.98
C ALA A 216 6.59 -12.02 26.49
N GLY A 217 7.85 -11.52 26.49
CA GLY A 217 8.18 -10.22 25.90
C GLY A 217 7.89 -10.14 24.40
N ALA A 218 8.30 -11.15 23.61
CA ALA A 218 8.03 -11.17 22.17
C ALA A 218 6.52 -11.26 21.85
N VAL A 219 5.77 -12.04 22.63
CA VAL A 219 4.31 -12.18 22.51
C VAL A 219 3.61 -10.88 22.87
N LYS A 220 4.01 -10.23 23.97
CA LYS A 220 3.48 -8.91 24.36
C LYS A 220 3.74 -7.87 23.28
N ASP A 221 4.97 -7.79 22.77
CA ASP A 221 5.31 -6.88 21.67
C ASP A 221 4.50 -7.17 20.41
N CYS A 222 4.18 -8.44 20.13
CA CYS A 222 3.29 -8.80 19.03
C CYS A 222 1.85 -8.31 19.25
N ILE A 223 1.27 -8.52 20.45
CA ILE A 223 -0.08 -8.03 20.79
C ILE A 223 -0.15 -6.51 20.60
N GLU A 224 0.86 -5.80 21.10
CA GLU A 224 0.97 -4.35 21.01
C GLU A 224 1.12 -3.84 19.58
N THR A 225 1.90 -4.51 18.73
CA THR A 225 2.05 -4.13 17.31
C THR A 225 0.80 -4.48 16.50
N MET A 226 0.08 -5.55 16.84
CA MET A 226 -1.22 -5.84 16.22
C MET A 226 -2.27 -4.79 16.58
N ALA A 227 -2.26 -4.28 17.81
CA ALA A 227 -3.13 -3.18 18.21
C ALA A 227 -2.81 -1.89 17.44
N ASP A 228 -1.51 -1.57 17.25
CA ASP A 228 -1.10 -0.43 16.42
C ASP A 228 -1.58 -0.60 14.97
N SER A 229 -1.43 -1.79 14.37
CA SER A 229 -1.94 -2.09 13.02
C SER A 229 -3.45 -1.82 12.92
N VAL A 230 -4.24 -2.24 13.92
CA VAL A 230 -5.69 -1.93 13.99
C VAL A 230 -5.94 -0.42 13.95
N ASP A 231 -5.20 0.37 14.72
CA ASP A 231 -5.38 1.82 14.78
C ASP A 231 -4.97 2.51 13.48
N ARG A 232 -3.90 2.04 12.83
CA ARG A 232 -3.45 2.52 11.51
C ARG A 232 -4.48 2.23 10.43
N LEU A 233 -5.03 1.01 10.39
CA LEU A 233 -6.05 0.61 9.43
C LEU A 233 -7.35 1.38 9.64
N ARG A 234 -7.73 1.64 10.90
CA ARG A 234 -8.90 2.48 11.22
C ARG A 234 -8.70 3.95 10.86
N SER A 235 -7.50 4.48 11.05
CA SER A 235 -7.16 5.84 10.62
C SER A 235 -7.27 5.96 9.11
N SER A 236 -6.80 4.93 8.39
CA SER A 236 -6.94 4.82 6.92
C SER A 236 -8.41 4.88 6.49
N MET A 237 -9.30 4.13 7.15
CA MET A 237 -10.74 4.18 6.85
C MET A 237 -11.35 5.57 7.09
N LYS A 238 -11.02 6.22 8.21
CA LYS A 238 -11.54 7.57 8.54
C LYS A 238 -11.11 8.60 7.50
N GLU A 239 -9.86 8.56 7.08
CA GLU A 239 -9.31 9.50 6.10
C GLU A 239 -9.88 9.29 4.70
N MET A 240 -10.23 8.05 4.35
CA MET A 240 -10.95 7.78 3.10
C MET A 240 -12.30 8.51 3.03
N ALA A 241 -12.92 8.84 4.16
CA ALA A 241 -14.14 9.64 4.22
C ALA A 241 -13.90 11.14 3.93
N HIS A 242 -12.69 11.64 4.19
CA HIS A 242 -12.31 13.05 3.97
C HIS A 242 -11.73 13.33 2.58
N MET A 243 -11.33 12.28 1.85
CA MET A 243 -10.64 12.37 0.55
C MET A 243 -11.45 13.05 -0.58
N GLY A 244 -12.76 13.23 -0.42
CA GLY A 244 -13.61 13.85 -1.44
C GLY A 244 -13.66 13.08 -2.77
N ARG A 245 -14.02 13.78 -3.85
CA ARG A 245 -14.07 13.19 -5.20
C ARG A 245 -12.66 13.04 -5.78
N ALA A 246 -12.52 12.05 -6.66
CA ALA A 246 -11.38 11.92 -7.56
C ALA A 246 -11.09 13.26 -8.26
N GLY A 247 -9.82 13.69 -8.23
CA GLY A 247 -9.38 14.97 -8.81
C GLY A 247 -9.62 16.22 -7.96
N SER A 248 -10.20 16.12 -6.76
CA SER A 248 -10.29 17.26 -5.84
C SER A 248 -8.91 17.70 -5.33
N GLN A 249 -8.79 18.96 -4.92
CA GLN A 249 -7.51 19.57 -4.50
C GLN A 249 -6.74 18.75 -3.45
N ASP A 250 -7.46 18.20 -2.47
CA ASP A 250 -6.87 17.46 -1.35
C ASP A 250 -6.91 15.93 -1.53
N PHE A 251 -7.48 15.43 -2.63
CA PHE A 251 -7.63 13.99 -2.89
C PHE A 251 -6.30 13.25 -2.77
N GLY A 252 -5.25 13.77 -3.43
CA GLY A 252 -3.92 13.15 -3.41
C GLY A 252 -3.26 13.17 -2.04
N TRP A 253 -3.52 14.20 -1.23
CA TRP A 253 -2.98 14.32 0.12
C TRP A 253 -3.62 13.28 1.05
N HIS A 254 -4.95 13.16 1.02
CA HIS A 254 -5.70 12.17 1.77
C HIS A 254 -5.33 10.75 1.32
N LEU A 255 -5.24 10.48 0.01
CA LEU A 255 -4.83 9.17 -0.50
C LEU A 255 -3.43 8.79 -0.02
N SER A 256 -2.50 9.74 -0.01
CA SER A 256 -1.15 9.53 0.53
C SER A 256 -1.16 9.21 2.03
N ASN A 257 -2.05 9.81 2.83
CA ASN A 257 -2.23 9.46 4.25
C ASN A 257 -2.75 8.03 4.43
N VAL A 258 -3.72 7.61 3.62
CA VAL A 258 -4.23 6.24 3.63
C VAL A 258 -3.10 5.26 3.29
N GLN A 259 -2.37 5.47 2.20
CA GLN A 259 -1.22 4.64 1.80
C GLN A 259 -0.16 4.56 2.91
N THR A 260 0.10 5.69 3.56
CA THR A 260 1.03 5.80 4.69
C THR A 260 0.66 4.86 5.82
N TRP A 261 -0.56 4.97 6.34
CA TRP A 261 -0.94 4.19 7.50
C TRP A 261 -1.12 2.70 7.17
N VAL A 262 -1.59 2.35 5.98
CA VAL A 262 -1.65 0.94 5.57
C VAL A 262 -0.24 0.34 5.46
N SER A 263 0.74 1.11 4.96
CA SER A 263 2.15 0.66 4.94
C SER A 263 2.75 0.55 6.35
N ALA A 264 2.36 1.44 7.26
CA ALA A 264 2.74 1.34 8.67
C ALA A 264 2.13 0.08 9.32
N ALA A 265 0.88 -0.26 9.03
CA ALA A 265 0.24 -1.49 9.50
C ALA A 265 1.00 -2.76 9.07
N LEU A 266 1.43 -2.84 7.80
CA LEU A 266 2.31 -3.92 7.30
C LEU A 266 3.66 -3.96 8.04
N THR A 267 4.18 -2.79 8.43
CA THR A 267 5.42 -2.70 9.20
C THR A 267 5.22 -3.22 10.63
N ASP A 268 4.08 -2.93 11.26
CA ASP A 268 3.73 -3.44 12.58
C ASP A 268 3.57 -4.98 12.53
N GLU A 269 2.94 -5.50 11.48
CA GLU A 269 2.77 -6.94 11.22
C GLU A 269 4.10 -7.66 11.03
N SER A 270 4.99 -7.12 10.19
CA SER A 270 6.35 -7.67 10.03
C SER A 270 7.18 -7.57 11.31
N THR A 271 7.03 -6.49 12.09
CA THR A 271 7.72 -6.34 13.38
C THR A 271 7.30 -7.41 14.39
N CYS A 272 6.02 -7.78 14.45
CA CYS A 272 5.60 -8.93 15.25
C CYS A 272 6.31 -10.21 14.78
N LEU A 273 6.29 -10.49 13.47
CA LEU A 273 6.91 -11.71 12.92
C LEU A 273 8.40 -11.80 13.25
N ASP A 274 9.15 -10.71 13.05
CA ASP A 274 10.58 -10.61 13.38
C ASP A 274 10.85 -10.87 14.86
N GLY A 275 9.99 -10.35 15.74
CA GLY A 275 10.05 -10.63 17.19
C GLY A 275 9.92 -12.12 17.51
N LEU A 276 9.21 -12.87 16.67
CA LEU A 276 8.95 -14.30 16.81
C LEU A 276 9.94 -15.20 16.06
N HIS A 277 10.97 -14.65 15.40
CA HIS A 277 11.98 -15.43 14.65
C HIS A 277 13.24 -15.81 15.44
N GLN A 278 13.43 -15.31 16.66
CA GLN A 278 14.62 -15.63 17.48
C GLN A 278 14.62 -17.09 17.97
N ARG A 279 15.34 -17.97 17.26
CA ARG A 279 15.40 -19.44 17.42
C ARG A 279 16.01 -19.91 18.75
N ARG A 280 15.42 -20.97 19.33
CA ARG A 280 16.17 -22.12 19.83
C ARG A 280 15.89 -23.28 18.87
N ASN A 281 16.93 -24.02 18.49
CA ASN A 281 16.77 -25.26 17.73
C ASN A 281 15.90 -26.23 18.55
N GLY A 282 14.90 -26.84 17.91
CA GLY A 282 14.32 -28.09 18.37
C GLY A 282 12.82 -28.13 18.73
N ASP A 283 12.10 -27.02 18.84
CA ASP A 283 10.67 -27.09 19.21
C ASP A 283 9.86 -25.88 18.69
N ASP A 284 9.66 -25.81 17.37
CA ASP A 284 8.90 -24.74 16.70
C ASP A 284 7.38 -25.06 16.60
N ALA A 285 6.90 -26.14 17.22
CA ALA A 285 5.57 -26.70 16.95
C ALA A 285 4.40 -26.03 17.70
N GLY A 286 4.67 -25.11 18.64
CA GLY A 286 3.64 -24.61 19.56
C GLY A 286 3.12 -23.20 19.26
N VAL A 287 3.17 -22.35 20.29
CA VAL A 287 2.56 -21.02 20.34
C VAL A 287 3.08 -20.08 19.25
N ARG A 288 4.40 -20.05 18.99
CA ARG A 288 5.02 -19.11 18.05
C ARG A 288 4.64 -19.39 16.59
N ALA A 289 4.57 -20.65 16.18
CA ALA A 289 4.14 -21.00 14.83
C ALA A 289 2.67 -20.64 14.60
N ALA A 290 1.80 -20.92 15.59
CA ALA A 290 0.40 -20.53 15.52
C ALA A 290 0.21 -19.01 15.43
N ILE A 291 0.97 -18.22 16.21
CA ILE A 291 0.95 -16.76 16.11
C ILE A 291 1.45 -16.30 14.73
N ARG A 292 2.60 -16.79 14.26
CA ARG A 292 3.14 -16.40 12.95
C ARG A 292 2.17 -16.68 11.82
N LYS A 293 1.53 -17.85 11.80
CA LYS A 293 0.49 -18.18 10.82
C LYS A 293 -0.62 -17.12 10.82
N LYS A 294 -1.12 -16.77 12.01
CA LYS A 294 -2.21 -15.78 12.13
C LYS A 294 -1.80 -14.39 11.67
N VAL A 295 -0.57 -13.95 11.99
CA VAL A 295 -0.06 -12.61 11.63
C VAL A 295 0.29 -12.50 10.15
N VAL A 296 0.83 -13.57 9.55
CA VAL A 296 1.03 -13.65 8.09
C VAL A 296 -0.30 -13.49 7.34
N ASP A 297 -1.38 -14.12 7.82
CA ASP A 297 -2.71 -13.94 7.24
C ASP A 297 -3.21 -12.49 7.32
N VAL A 298 -2.84 -11.74 8.36
CA VAL A 298 -3.12 -10.29 8.46
C VAL A 298 -2.31 -9.55 7.39
N ALA A 299 -0.99 -9.78 7.32
CA ALA A 299 -0.12 -9.14 6.33
C ALA A 299 -0.56 -9.35 4.89
N HIS A 300 -1.06 -10.54 4.57
CA HIS A 300 -1.59 -10.82 3.24
C HIS A 300 -2.84 -10.01 2.91
N VAL A 301 -3.80 -9.90 3.85
CA VAL A 301 -5.00 -9.08 3.59
C VAL A 301 -4.68 -7.58 3.59
N THR A 302 -3.78 -7.12 4.45
CA THR A 302 -3.35 -5.71 4.49
C THR A 302 -2.61 -5.34 3.19
N SER A 303 -1.79 -6.25 2.66
CA SER A 303 -1.10 -6.07 1.38
C SER A 303 -2.09 -5.98 0.21
N ASN A 304 -3.14 -6.79 0.22
CA ASN A 304 -4.21 -6.68 -0.77
C ASN A 304 -4.97 -5.35 -0.63
N ALA A 305 -5.26 -4.91 0.59
CA ALA A 305 -5.91 -3.63 0.84
C ALA A 305 -5.06 -2.45 0.30
N LEU A 306 -3.74 -2.45 0.52
CA LEU A 306 -2.84 -1.44 -0.04
C LEU A 306 -2.87 -1.42 -1.58
N ALA A 307 -2.87 -2.59 -2.21
CA ALA A 307 -2.96 -2.70 -3.66
C ALA A 307 -4.27 -2.09 -4.20
N LEU A 308 -5.40 -2.33 -3.51
CA LEU A 308 -6.69 -1.74 -3.87
C LEU A 308 -6.74 -0.23 -3.64
N VAL A 309 -6.16 0.27 -2.53
CA VAL A 309 -6.01 1.71 -2.26
C VAL A 309 -5.22 2.40 -3.37
N ASN A 310 -4.13 1.77 -3.85
CA ASN A 310 -3.30 2.30 -4.94
C ASN A 310 -4.01 2.36 -6.30
N LYS A 311 -5.21 1.77 -6.42
CA LYS A 311 -6.04 1.81 -7.63
C LYS A 311 -7.16 2.83 -7.55
N ILE A 312 -7.31 3.56 -6.45
CA ILE A 312 -8.27 4.67 -6.35
C ILE A 312 -7.69 5.84 -7.16
N HIS A 313 -8.43 6.27 -8.18
CA HIS A 313 -8.10 7.42 -9.03
C HIS A 313 -9.34 8.26 -9.28
#